data_AF-A0A5J6KZS3-F1
#
_entry.id   AF-A0A5J6KZS3-F1
#
_cell.length_a   1.000
_cell.length_b   1.000
_cell.length_c   1.000
_cell.angle_alpha   90.00
_cell.angle_beta   90.00
_cell.angle_gamma   90.00
#
_symmetry.space_group_name_H-M   'P 1'
#
loop_
_entity.id
_entity.type
_entity.pdbx_description
1 polymer ?
#
loop_
_entity_poly.entity_id
_entity_poly.type
_entity_poly.pdbx_seq_one_letter_code
_entity_poly.pdbx_strand_id
1 'polypeptide(L)'
;MTVAAVDNLIDAPGEWTEEHWWRLELRSLRDAAMVQHAVVLFAPTSARNHEYTRVTPGGVLQSLAYIFYLVSAVIGAAMMLRWVWTGASQWDVPLASAGMFTAVGVGVAVYSIIREHRHPRAASRRARWSLALPHVVPGIVTAGLTLTMAQRALVEGGWIWLLVIVLDVVLAIVIFFQGSSSSAPKTPIDNIRQAVLELPNARRRELLDGIQDGVRRLATHGRISAEEERRALSAPLGFLALTMAPGVQSGFFPYTPAA
;
A
#
# COMPACT_ATOMS: atom_id res chain seq x y z
N MET A 1 18.99 8.33 -12.70
CA MET A 1 19.92 7.40 -12.02
C MET A 1 19.81 6.04 -12.68
N THR A 2 20.88 5.57 -13.31
CA THR A 2 20.98 4.21 -13.85
C THR A 2 21.10 3.25 -12.67
N VAL A 3 20.14 2.34 -12.54
CA VAL A 3 20.14 1.36 -11.45
C VAL A 3 21.18 0.29 -11.76
N ALA A 4 22.06 0.01 -10.80
CA ALA A 4 23.12 -0.97 -10.96
C ALA A 4 22.55 -2.37 -11.22
N ALA A 5 23.19 -3.14 -12.10
CA ALA A 5 22.82 -4.52 -12.39
C ALA A 5 22.97 -5.39 -11.13
N VAL A 6 22.27 -6.54 -11.11
CA VAL A 6 22.45 -7.55 -10.05
C VAL A 6 23.91 -8.01 -10.00
N ASP A 7 24.53 -8.19 -11.17
CA ASP A 7 25.93 -8.58 -11.32
C ASP A 7 26.88 -7.63 -10.57
N ASN A 8 26.65 -6.32 -10.68
CA ASN A 8 27.47 -5.32 -9.98
C ASN A 8 27.43 -5.46 -8.45
N LEU A 9 26.36 -6.03 -7.88
CA LEU A 9 26.29 -6.30 -6.44
C LEU A 9 27.11 -7.54 -6.08
N ILE A 10 26.99 -8.60 -6.89
CA ILE A 10 27.67 -9.88 -6.68
C ILE A 10 29.18 -9.74 -6.87
N ASP A 11 29.59 -8.97 -7.87
CA ASP A 11 30.99 -8.76 -8.24
C ASP A 11 31.67 -7.63 -7.45
N ALA A 12 30.92 -6.94 -6.57
CA ALA A 12 31.47 -5.87 -5.75
C ALA A 12 32.58 -6.40 -4.81
N PRO A 13 33.69 -5.65 -4.64
CA PRO A 13 34.72 -5.98 -3.66
C PRO A 13 34.21 -5.73 -2.24
N GLY A 14 34.45 -6.68 -1.32
CA GLY A 14 34.14 -6.54 0.11
C GLY A 14 33.58 -7.81 0.75
N GLU A 15 33.39 -7.79 2.07
CA GLU A 15 32.71 -8.87 2.79
C GLU A 15 31.21 -8.90 2.45
N TRP A 16 30.67 -10.11 2.28
CA TRP A 16 29.24 -10.30 2.08
C TRP A 16 28.53 -10.28 3.44
N THR A 17 27.66 -9.30 3.66
CA THR A 17 26.96 -9.10 4.93
C THR A 17 25.46 -9.40 4.82
N GLU A 18 24.77 -9.48 5.96
CA GLU A 18 23.32 -9.68 6.01
C GLU A 18 22.50 -8.69 5.16
N GLU A 19 22.94 -7.42 5.09
CA GLU A 19 22.27 -6.42 4.25
C GLU A 19 22.36 -6.75 2.75
N HIS A 20 23.45 -7.40 2.31
CA HIS A 20 23.62 -7.75 0.90
C HIS A 20 22.59 -8.77 0.43
N TRP A 21 22.09 -9.65 1.32
CA TRP A 21 20.98 -10.55 1.00
C TRP A 21 19.70 -9.80 0.68
N TRP A 22 19.36 -8.78 1.48
CA TRP A 22 18.22 -7.89 1.19
C TRP A 22 18.38 -7.16 -0.13
N ARG A 23 19.58 -6.65 -0.40
CA ARG A 23 19.84 -5.92 -1.64
C ARG A 23 19.76 -6.84 -2.86
N LEU A 24 20.30 -8.05 -2.77
CA LEU A 24 20.25 -9.05 -3.84
C LEU A 24 18.81 -9.41 -4.18
N GLU A 25 18.00 -9.72 -3.16
CA GLU A 25 16.59 -10.08 -3.37
C GLU A 25 15.79 -8.91 -3.96
N LEU A 26 15.87 -7.73 -3.34
CA LEU A 26 15.15 -6.55 -3.82
C LEU A 26 15.55 -6.17 -5.25
N ARG A 27 16.84 -6.24 -5.59
CA ARG A 27 17.32 -5.91 -6.93
C ARG A 27 16.89 -6.95 -7.96
N SER A 28 16.89 -8.23 -7.60
CA SER A 28 16.46 -9.32 -8.49
C SER A 28 14.95 -9.25 -8.76
N LEU A 29 14.17 -8.76 -7.81
CA LEU A 29 12.71 -8.60 -7.93
C LEU A 29 12.30 -7.29 -8.62
N ARG A 30 13.25 -6.49 -9.12
CA ARG A 30 13.00 -5.14 -9.66
C ARG A 30 11.92 -5.08 -10.75
N ASP A 31 11.80 -6.12 -11.56
CA ASP A 31 10.82 -6.20 -12.64
C ASP A 31 9.53 -6.95 -12.24
N ALA A 32 9.43 -7.34 -10.97
CA ALA A 32 8.25 -7.90 -10.34
C ALA A 32 7.78 -6.95 -9.22
N ALA A 33 7.33 -5.75 -9.60
CA ALA A 33 7.07 -4.63 -8.67
C ALA A 33 6.17 -4.98 -7.47
N MET A 34 5.16 -5.82 -7.64
CA MET A 34 4.28 -6.24 -6.54
C MET A 34 4.99 -7.16 -5.54
N VAL A 35 5.85 -8.07 -6.02
CA VAL A 35 6.66 -8.93 -5.14
C VAL A 35 7.72 -8.09 -4.43
N GLN A 36 8.43 -7.24 -5.18
CA GLN A 36 9.42 -6.33 -4.61
C GLN A 36 8.81 -5.44 -3.52
N HIS A 37 7.60 -4.90 -3.75
CA HIS A 37 6.89 -4.09 -2.78
C HIS A 37 6.48 -4.89 -1.53
N ALA A 38 6.05 -6.14 -1.67
CA ALA A 38 5.72 -6.97 -0.52
C ALA A 38 6.97 -7.28 0.33
N VAL A 39 8.10 -7.55 -0.32
CA VAL A 39 9.37 -7.86 0.35
C VAL A 39 9.98 -6.64 1.02
N VAL A 40 9.94 -5.46 0.39
CA VAL A 40 10.60 -4.25 0.91
C VAL A 40 10.06 -3.77 2.25
N LEU A 41 8.83 -4.12 2.61
CA LEU A 41 8.24 -3.78 3.91
C LEU A 41 9.02 -4.39 5.08
N PHE A 42 9.71 -5.52 4.85
CA PHE A 42 10.52 -6.23 5.82
C PHE A 42 12.01 -5.85 5.76
N ALA A 43 12.43 -5.15 4.71
CA ALA A 43 13.83 -4.81 4.52
C ALA A 43 14.30 -3.72 5.51
N PRO A 44 15.56 -3.76 5.96
CA PRO A 44 16.15 -2.66 6.71
C PRO A 44 16.17 -1.38 5.86
N THR A 45 16.12 -0.22 6.52
CA THR A 45 16.07 1.09 5.86
C THR A 45 17.23 1.31 4.89
N SER A 46 18.42 0.81 5.23
CA SER A 46 19.62 0.89 4.37
C SER A 46 19.42 0.19 3.04
N ALA A 47 19.00 -1.08 3.03
CA ALA A 47 18.73 -1.83 1.80
C ALA A 47 17.57 -1.22 0.99
N ARG A 48 16.50 -0.82 1.67
CA ARG A 48 15.33 -0.19 1.04
C ARG A 48 15.71 1.08 0.28
N ASN A 49 16.49 1.97 0.89
CA ASN A 49 16.87 3.23 0.27
C ASN A 49 17.78 3.06 -0.96
N HIS A 50 18.51 1.94 -1.05
CA HIS A 50 19.35 1.64 -2.21
C HIS A 50 18.55 1.02 -3.36
N GLU A 51 17.67 0.05 -3.07
CA GLU A 51 17.08 -0.79 -4.11
C GLU A 51 15.62 -0.42 -4.46
N TYR A 52 14.92 0.30 -3.58
CA TYR A 52 13.51 0.61 -3.73
C TYR A 52 13.24 2.12 -3.79
N THR A 53 13.77 2.76 -4.82
CA THR A 53 13.65 4.22 -5.06
C THR A 53 12.73 4.57 -6.22
N ARG A 54 11.94 3.61 -6.72
CA ARG A 54 11.08 3.83 -7.89
C ARG A 54 9.91 4.78 -7.56
N VAL A 55 10.08 6.05 -7.89
CA VAL A 55 8.98 6.99 -8.11
C VAL A 55 8.50 6.82 -9.55
N THR A 56 7.33 6.22 -9.74
CA THR A 56 6.69 6.16 -11.06
C THR A 56 5.61 7.23 -11.15
N PRO A 57 5.36 7.84 -12.33
CA PRO A 57 4.28 8.80 -12.48
C PRO A 57 2.92 8.25 -12.03
N GLY A 58 2.65 6.98 -12.33
CA GLY A 58 1.45 6.28 -11.86
C GLY A 58 1.40 6.12 -10.34
N GLY A 59 2.53 5.79 -9.70
CA GLY A 59 2.63 5.73 -8.23
C GLY A 59 2.45 7.08 -7.56
N VAL A 60 2.97 8.16 -8.15
CA VAL A 60 2.74 9.54 -7.68
C VAL A 60 1.27 9.90 -7.78
N LEU A 61 0.64 9.68 -8.94
CA LEU A 61 -0.77 9.98 -9.15
C LEU A 61 -1.66 9.17 -8.20
N GLN A 62 -1.36 7.89 -8.00
CA GLN A 62 -2.06 7.05 -7.04
C GLN A 62 -1.88 7.54 -5.60
N SER A 63 -0.69 7.99 -5.23
CA SER A 63 -0.43 8.55 -3.90
C SER A 63 -1.20 9.85 -3.67
N LEU A 64 -1.25 10.72 -4.69
CA LEU A 64 -2.08 11.93 -4.66
C LEU A 64 -3.57 11.60 -4.56
N ALA A 65 -4.04 10.59 -5.29
CA ALA A 65 -5.42 10.13 -5.19
C ALA A 65 -5.77 9.63 -3.77
N TYR A 66 -4.87 8.90 -3.12
CA TYR A 66 -5.07 8.46 -1.73
C TYR A 66 -5.02 9.60 -0.71
N ILE A 67 -4.11 10.55 -0.89
CA ILE A 67 -4.07 11.77 -0.05
C ILE A 67 -5.37 12.54 -0.23
N PHE A 68 -5.81 12.73 -1.47
CA PHE A 68 -7.04 13.43 -1.78
C PHE A 68 -8.25 12.72 -1.18
N TYR A 69 -8.35 11.40 -1.34
CA TYR A 69 -9.38 10.59 -0.68
C TYR A 69 -9.43 10.91 0.81
N LEU A 70 -8.29 10.80 1.51
CA LEU A 70 -8.18 11.04 2.95
C LEU A 70 -8.68 12.42 3.41
N VAL A 71 -8.47 13.47 2.60
CA VAL A 71 -8.80 14.84 2.98
C VAL A 71 -10.11 15.35 2.37
N SER A 72 -10.67 14.67 1.37
CA SER A 72 -11.83 15.15 0.60
C SER A 72 -13.05 15.45 1.46
N ALA A 73 -13.47 14.50 2.30
CA ALA A 73 -14.59 14.67 3.21
C ALA A 73 -14.31 15.71 4.30
N VAL A 74 -13.05 15.83 4.74
CA VAL A 74 -12.62 16.85 5.71
C VAL A 74 -12.74 18.26 5.11
N ILE A 75 -12.32 18.45 3.86
CA ILE A 75 -12.46 19.71 3.14
C ILE A 75 -13.94 20.09 3.02
N GLY A 76 -14.79 19.15 2.59
CA GLY A 76 -16.24 19.38 2.49
C GLY A 76 -16.87 19.80 3.81
N ALA A 77 -16.56 19.10 4.91
CA ALA A 77 -17.04 19.47 6.24
C ALA A 77 -16.50 20.82 6.71
N ALA A 78 -15.23 21.13 6.46
CA ALA A 78 -14.63 22.41 6.82
C ALA A 78 -15.31 23.58 6.07
N MET A 79 -15.67 23.40 4.80
CA MET A 79 -16.42 24.41 4.03
C MET A 79 -17.80 24.65 4.64
N MET A 80 -18.52 23.58 5.01
CA MET A 80 -19.84 23.68 5.64
C MET A 80 -19.77 24.32 7.02
N LEU A 81 -18.80 23.93 7.85
CA LEU A 81 -18.55 24.53 9.17
C LEU A 81 -18.20 26.01 9.05
N ARG A 82 -17.34 26.37 8.09
CA ARG A 82 -17.02 27.77 7.80
C ARG A 82 -18.28 28.56 7.43
N TRP A 83 -19.11 28.02 6.54
CA TRP A 83 -20.37 28.67 6.13
C TRP A 83 -21.26 28.97 7.35
N VAL A 84 -21.47 27.98 8.22
CA VAL A 84 -22.22 28.15 9.49
C VAL A 84 -21.58 29.21 10.38
N TRP A 85 -20.27 29.13 10.58
CA TRP A 85 -19.54 30.04 11.47
C TRP A 85 -19.57 31.49 10.99
N THR A 86 -19.48 31.72 9.68
CA THR A 86 -19.48 33.07 9.11
C THR A 86 -20.87 33.70 9.04
N GLY A 87 -21.94 32.95 9.34
CA GLY A 87 -23.32 33.41 9.14
C GLY A 87 -23.59 33.79 7.69
N ALA A 88 -22.92 33.11 6.75
CA ALA A 88 -23.04 33.40 5.33
C ALA A 88 -24.46 33.12 4.85
N SER A 89 -24.84 33.74 3.74
CA SER A 89 -26.20 33.67 3.23
C SER A 89 -26.63 32.22 2.95
N GLN A 90 -27.92 31.96 3.06
CA GLN A 90 -28.53 30.70 2.60
C GLN A 90 -28.35 30.45 1.09
N TRP A 91 -27.96 31.48 0.34
CA TRP A 91 -27.65 31.39 -1.09
C TRP A 91 -26.21 30.91 -1.37
N ASP A 92 -25.33 30.95 -0.37
CA ASP A 92 -23.90 30.63 -0.51
C ASP A 92 -23.54 29.26 0.10
N VAL A 93 -24.51 28.35 0.23
CA VAL A 93 -24.31 27.04 0.84
C VAL A 93 -23.32 26.23 -0.01
N PRO A 94 -22.15 25.82 0.51
CA PRO A 94 -21.10 25.15 -0.27
C PRO A 94 -21.38 23.64 -0.49
N LEU A 95 -22.65 23.22 -0.49
CA LEU A 95 -23.06 21.81 -0.54
C LEU A 95 -22.62 21.13 -1.84
N ALA A 96 -22.72 21.82 -2.98
CA ALA A 96 -22.27 21.28 -4.27
C ALA A 96 -20.76 21.03 -4.29
N SER A 97 -19.98 21.98 -3.77
CA SER A 97 -18.53 21.83 -3.65
C SER A 97 -18.16 20.67 -2.72
N ALA A 98 -18.76 20.61 -1.53
CA ALA A 98 -18.54 19.53 -0.57
C ALA A 98 -18.88 18.17 -1.20
N GLY A 99 -20.04 18.05 -1.84
CA GLY A 99 -20.45 16.83 -2.54
C GLY A 99 -19.53 16.44 -3.69
N MET A 100 -18.98 17.40 -4.44
CA MET A 100 -18.04 17.12 -5.53
C MET A 100 -16.70 16.59 -5.01
N PHE A 101 -16.14 17.18 -3.94
CA PHE A 101 -14.95 16.64 -3.29
C PHE A 101 -15.19 15.21 -2.80
N THR A 102 -16.33 14.96 -2.16
CA THR A 102 -16.71 13.62 -1.71
C THR A 102 -16.90 12.65 -2.87
N ALA A 103 -17.51 13.06 -3.99
CA ALA A 103 -17.71 12.21 -5.17
C ALA A 103 -16.39 11.68 -5.73
N VAL A 104 -15.38 12.54 -5.83
CA VAL A 104 -14.03 12.15 -6.27
C VAL A 104 -13.41 11.18 -5.28
N GLY A 105 -13.57 11.42 -3.97
CA GLY A 105 -13.16 10.48 -2.91
C GLY A 105 -13.79 9.09 -3.06
N VAL A 106 -15.12 9.03 -3.24
CA VAL A 106 -15.85 7.77 -3.47
C VAL A 106 -15.30 7.04 -4.70
N GLY A 107 -15.01 7.74 -5.78
CA GLY A 107 -14.40 7.14 -6.97
C GLY A 107 -13.06 6.43 -6.67
N VAL A 108 -12.21 7.06 -5.85
CA VAL A 108 -10.93 6.46 -5.40
C VAL A 108 -11.17 5.26 -4.49
N ALA A 109 -12.15 5.34 -3.57
CA ALA A 109 -12.52 4.25 -2.68
C ALA A 109 -13.02 3.03 -3.45
N VAL A 110 -13.96 3.23 -4.37
CA VAL A 110 -14.53 2.17 -5.22
C VAL A 110 -13.45 1.51 -6.05
N TYR A 111 -12.58 2.30 -6.69
CA TYR A 111 -11.42 1.76 -7.41
C TYR A 111 -10.53 0.89 -6.51
N SER A 112 -10.27 1.36 -5.29
CA SER A 112 -9.44 0.64 -4.32
C SER A 112 -10.08 -0.66 -3.85
N ILE A 113 -11.39 -0.66 -3.59
CA ILE A 113 -12.17 -1.86 -3.23
C ILE A 113 -12.15 -2.88 -4.36
N ILE A 114 -12.38 -2.44 -5.61
CA ILE A 114 -12.34 -3.34 -6.78
C ILE A 114 -10.94 -3.97 -6.90
N ARG A 115 -9.89 -3.18 -6.68
CA ARG A 115 -8.51 -3.66 -6.71
C ARG A 115 -8.22 -4.64 -5.58
N GLU A 116 -8.65 -4.35 -4.35
CA GLU A 116 -8.48 -5.23 -3.18
C GLU A 116 -9.26 -6.53 -3.35
N HIS A 117 -10.44 -6.49 -3.96
CA HIS A 117 -11.22 -7.70 -4.25
C HIS A 117 -10.54 -8.59 -5.28
N ARG A 118 -9.89 -8.01 -6.29
CA ARG A 118 -9.11 -8.76 -7.31
C ARG A 118 -7.77 -9.26 -6.76
N HIS A 119 -7.16 -8.51 -5.85
CA HIS A 119 -5.85 -8.79 -5.27
C HIS A 119 -5.91 -8.65 -3.74
N PRO A 120 -6.48 -9.65 -3.03
CA PRO A 120 -6.63 -9.57 -1.58
C PRO A 120 -5.26 -9.50 -0.90
N ARG A 121 -5.10 -8.55 0.03
CA ARG A 121 -3.88 -8.36 0.81
C ARG A 121 -4.21 -8.26 2.29
N ALA A 122 -3.28 -8.69 3.14
CA ALA A 122 -3.36 -8.46 4.57
C ALA A 122 -3.22 -6.96 4.84
N ALA A 123 -4.27 -6.35 5.38
CA ALA A 123 -4.27 -4.98 5.87
C ALA A 123 -4.54 -4.98 7.38
N SER A 124 -3.77 -4.19 8.14
CA SER A 124 -4.00 -4.08 9.58
C SER A 124 -5.34 -3.38 9.85
N ARG A 125 -6.01 -3.74 10.95
CA ARG A 125 -7.25 -3.09 11.37
C ARG A 125 -7.08 -1.58 11.54
N ARG A 126 -5.93 -1.16 12.09
CA ARG A 126 -5.57 0.26 12.26
C ARG A 126 -5.47 0.98 10.92
N ALA A 127 -4.84 0.38 9.90
CA ALA A 127 -4.74 0.99 8.58
C ALA A 127 -6.13 1.21 7.94
N ARG A 128 -7.03 0.22 8.05
CA ARG A 128 -8.43 0.37 7.58
C ARG A 128 -9.17 1.49 8.32
N TRP A 129 -9.00 1.57 9.63
CA TRP A 129 -9.63 2.62 10.45
C TRP A 129 -9.13 4.02 10.10
N SER A 130 -7.81 4.16 9.90
CA SER A 130 -7.21 5.43 9.49
C SER A 130 -7.70 5.90 8.11
N LEU A 131 -8.17 5.00 7.25
CA LEU A 131 -8.77 5.33 5.96
C LEU A 131 -10.27 5.64 6.05
N ALA A 132 -11.01 4.97 6.94
CA ALA A 132 -12.47 5.10 7.03
C ALA A 132 -12.94 6.27 7.92
N LEU A 133 -12.31 6.48 9.08
CA LEU A 133 -12.73 7.51 10.04
C LEU A 133 -12.77 8.94 9.48
N PRO A 134 -11.82 9.36 8.61
CA PRO A 134 -11.85 10.68 7.97
C PRO A 134 -13.04 10.92 7.04
N HIS A 135 -13.82 9.89 6.72
CA HIS A 135 -15.04 10.02 5.92
C HIS A 135 -16.30 9.99 6.79
N VAL A 136 -16.33 9.11 7.81
CA VAL A 136 -17.51 8.95 8.68
C VAL A 136 -17.82 10.23 9.45
N VAL A 137 -16.86 10.76 10.21
CA VAL A 137 -17.12 11.92 11.08
C VAL A 137 -17.43 13.18 10.25
N PRO A 138 -16.60 13.57 9.26
CA PRO A 138 -16.88 14.76 8.45
C PRO A 138 -18.15 14.62 7.60
N GLY A 139 -18.45 13.42 7.10
CA GLY A 139 -19.66 13.16 6.34
C GLY A 139 -20.93 13.29 7.20
N ILE A 140 -20.93 12.75 8.43
CA ILE A 140 -22.05 12.92 9.38
C ILE A 140 -22.26 14.40 9.71
N VAL A 141 -21.18 15.15 9.98
CA VAL A 141 -21.25 16.59 10.25
C VAL A 141 -21.86 17.33 9.06
N THR A 142 -21.35 17.08 7.86
CA THR A 142 -21.84 17.70 6.61
C THR A 142 -23.32 17.39 6.37
N ALA A 143 -23.72 16.13 6.51
CA ALA A 143 -25.11 15.71 6.34
C ALA A 143 -26.03 16.35 7.40
N GLY A 144 -25.60 16.37 8.66
CA GLY A 144 -26.34 17.00 9.76
C GLY A 144 -26.57 18.49 9.52
N LEU A 145 -25.51 19.24 9.20
CA LEU A 145 -25.62 20.67 8.86
C LEU A 145 -26.54 20.91 7.66
N THR A 146 -26.45 20.05 6.65
CA THR A 146 -27.30 20.17 5.45
C THR A 146 -28.79 19.96 5.79
N LEU A 147 -29.11 18.89 6.53
CA LEU A 147 -30.49 18.54 6.89
C LEU A 147 -31.14 19.55 7.84
N THR A 148 -30.33 20.19 8.69
CA THR A 148 -30.82 21.12 9.72
C THR A 148 -30.83 22.57 9.26
N MET A 149 -29.85 23.00 8.46
CA MET A 149 -29.61 24.41 8.16
C MET A 149 -29.68 24.75 6.66
N ALA A 150 -29.65 23.77 5.77
CA ALA A 150 -29.62 23.98 4.31
C ALA A 150 -30.85 23.41 3.57
N GLN A 151 -32.02 23.42 4.21
CA GLN A 151 -33.25 22.82 3.66
C GLN A 151 -33.63 23.39 2.28
N ARG A 152 -33.43 24.69 2.06
CA ARG A 152 -33.69 25.33 0.77
C ARG A 152 -32.80 24.78 -0.35
N ALA A 153 -31.50 24.63 -0.10
CA ALA A 153 -30.56 24.08 -1.06
C ALA A 153 -30.94 22.64 -1.47
N LEU A 154 -31.58 21.88 -0.58
CA LEU A 154 -32.09 20.54 -0.90
C LEU A 154 -33.27 20.59 -1.90
N VAL A 155 -34.21 21.52 -1.72
CA VAL A 155 -35.35 21.72 -2.63
C VAL A 155 -34.89 22.17 -4.02
N GLU A 156 -33.84 22.99 -4.07
CA GLU A 156 -33.26 23.51 -5.32
C GLU A 156 -32.33 22.49 -6.04
N GLY A 157 -32.37 21.21 -5.66
CA GLY A 157 -31.64 20.13 -6.33
C GLY A 157 -30.33 19.71 -5.67
N GLY A 158 -29.93 20.36 -4.56
CA GLY A 158 -28.75 20.00 -3.78
C GLY A 158 -28.81 18.61 -3.11
N TRP A 159 -29.99 17.97 -3.11
CA TRP A 159 -30.17 16.62 -2.56
C TRP A 159 -29.26 15.57 -3.21
N ILE A 160 -28.87 15.74 -4.47
CA ILE A 160 -27.93 14.84 -5.17
C ILE A 160 -26.58 14.83 -4.46
N TRP A 161 -26.09 15.99 -4.03
CA TRP A 161 -24.83 16.11 -3.32
C TRP A 161 -24.91 15.53 -1.90
N LEU A 162 -26.03 15.73 -1.21
CA LEU A 162 -26.30 15.06 0.06
C LEU A 162 -26.30 13.52 -0.12
N LEU A 163 -26.91 12.99 -1.17
CA LEU A 163 -26.91 11.56 -1.47
C LEU A 163 -25.48 11.02 -1.63
N VAL A 164 -24.62 11.71 -2.37
CA VAL A 164 -23.21 11.33 -2.52
C VAL A 164 -22.50 11.26 -1.15
N ILE A 165 -22.71 12.26 -0.29
CA ILE A 165 -22.12 12.31 1.05
C ILE A 165 -22.62 11.15 1.93
N VAL A 166 -23.91 10.85 1.88
CA VAL A 166 -24.49 9.72 2.63
C VAL A 166 -23.92 8.39 2.13
N LEU A 167 -23.80 8.20 0.82
CA LEU A 167 -23.20 7.00 0.24
C LEU A 167 -21.73 6.82 0.66
N ASP A 168 -20.95 7.89 0.71
CA ASP A 168 -19.57 7.86 1.20
C ASP A 168 -19.48 7.42 2.67
N VAL A 169 -20.34 7.97 3.54
CA VAL A 169 -20.40 7.57 4.95
C VAL A 169 -20.77 6.09 5.09
N VAL A 170 -21.78 5.62 4.35
CA VAL A 170 -22.18 4.21 4.36
C VAL A 170 -21.02 3.32 3.89
N LEU A 171 -20.34 3.69 2.81
CA LEU A 171 -19.19 2.97 2.30
C LEU A 171 -18.06 2.89 3.34
N ALA A 172 -17.73 4.01 3.98
CA ALA A 172 -16.71 4.09 5.02
C ALA A 172 -17.07 3.25 6.25
N ILE A 173 -18.35 3.23 6.66
CA ILE A 173 -18.85 2.36 7.73
C ILE A 173 -18.68 0.88 7.33
N VAL A 174 -19.04 0.51 6.10
CA VAL A 174 -18.85 -0.86 5.60
C VAL A 174 -17.38 -1.26 5.65
N ILE A 175 -16.46 -0.41 5.17
CA ILE A 175 -15.01 -0.65 5.24
C ILE A 175 -14.53 -0.77 6.69
N PHE A 176 -15.09 0.02 7.60
CA PHE A 176 -14.73 0.02 9.02
C PHE A 176 -15.10 -1.30 9.72
N PHE A 177 -16.24 -1.89 9.36
CA PHE A 177 -16.76 -3.13 9.95
C PHE A 177 -16.42 -4.40 9.17
N GLN A 178 -16.00 -4.31 7.90
CA GLN A 178 -15.59 -5.47 7.13
C GLN A 178 -14.37 -6.16 7.77
N GLY A 179 -14.56 -7.42 8.18
CA GLY A 179 -13.48 -8.32 8.58
C GLY A 179 -12.64 -8.75 7.37
N SER A 180 -11.46 -9.35 7.61
CA SER A 180 -10.76 -10.02 6.50
C SER A 180 -11.56 -11.25 6.07
N SER A 181 -11.77 -11.44 4.76
CA SER A 181 -12.32 -12.70 4.22
C SER A 181 -11.55 -13.90 4.77
N SER A 182 -12.22 -15.05 4.97
CA SER A 182 -11.58 -16.29 5.40
C SER A 182 -10.48 -16.77 4.43
N SER A 183 -10.59 -16.39 3.16
CA SER A 183 -9.62 -16.68 2.09
C SER A 183 -8.53 -15.61 1.91
N ALA A 184 -8.60 -14.47 2.61
CA ALA A 184 -7.64 -13.39 2.45
C ALA A 184 -6.34 -13.67 3.23
N PRO A 185 -5.18 -13.16 2.74
CA PRO A 185 -3.94 -13.16 3.51
C PRO A 185 -4.16 -12.55 4.90
N LYS A 186 -3.68 -13.24 5.95
CA LYS A 186 -3.93 -12.84 7.34
C LYS A 186 -2.77 -12.04 7.92
N THR A 187 -1.56 -12.31 7.46
CA THR A 187 -0.34 -11.68 7.94
C THR A 187 0.36 -10.90 6.83
N PRO A 188 1.13 -9.85 7.16
CA PRO A 188 1.91 -9.12 6.16
C PRO A 188 2.83 -10.02 5.34
N ILE A 189 3.34 -11.12 5.91
CA ILE A 189 4.21 -12.05 5.22
C ILE A 189 3.46 -12.90 4.18
N ASP A 190 2.18 -13.18 4.39
CA ASP A 190 1.33 -13.83 3.39
C ASP A 190 1.18 -12.99 2.11
N ASN A 191 1.37 -11.66 2.20
CA ASN A 191 1.38 -10.80 1.02
C ASN A 191 2.54 -11.13 0.08
N ILE A 192 3.69 -11.59 0.59
CA ILE A 192 4.79 -12.04 -0.28
C ILE A 192 4.35 -13.26 -1.07
N ARG A 193 3.79 -14.27 -0.39
CA ARG A 193 3.29 -15.51 -1.03
C ARG A 193 2.24 -15.20 -2.07
N GLN A 194 1.26 -14.37 -1.73
CA GLN A 194 0.21 -13.95 -2.65
C GLN A 194 0.77 -13.21 -3.86
N ALA A 195 1.74 -12.31 -3.66
CA ALA A 195 2.37 -11.58 -4.78
C ALA A 195 3.12 -12.52 -5.73
N VAL A 196 3.80 -13.53 -5.18
CA VAL A 196 4.50 -14.55 -5.96
C VAL A 196 3.52 -15.43 -6.73
N LEU A 197 2.40 -15.80 -6.11
CA LEU A 197 1.34 -16.60 -6.74
C LEU A 197 0.67 -15.89 -7.92
N GLU A 198 0.56 -14.57 -7.87
CA GLU A 198 0.01 -13.74 -8.95
C GLU A 198 0.95 -13.60 -10.16
N LEU A 199 2.23 -13.96 -10.04
CA LEU A 199 3.15 -13.98 -11.18
C LEU A 199 2.87 -15.19 -12.10
N PRO A 200 3.00 -15.01 -13.44
CA PRO A 200 3.03 -16.12 -14.38
C PRO A 200 4.12 -17.14 -14.01
N ASN A 201 3.82 -18.44 -14.12
CA ASN A 201 4.75 -19.51 -13.74
C ASN A 201 6.11 -19.42 -14.45
N ALA A 202 6.13 -18.99 -15.72
CA ALA A 202 7.38 -18.78 -16.45
C ALA A 202 8.23 -17.69 -15.80
N ARG A 203 7.62 -16.54 -15.47
CA ARG A 203 8.31 -15.42 -14.82
C ARG A 203 8.77 -15.76 -13.42
N ARG A 204 8.00 -16.54 -12.67
CA ARG A 204 8.38 -17.02 -11.33
C ARG A 204 9.65 -17.86 -11.37
N ARG A 205 9.72 -18.80 -12.32
CA ARG A 205 10.91 -19.65 -12.54
C ARG A 205 12.10 -18.80 -12.94
N GLU A 206 11.95 -17.95 -13.94
CA GLU A 206 13.02 -17.05 -14.41
C GLU A 206 13.63 -16.20 -13.28
N LEU A 207 12.79 -15.60 -12.43
CA LEU A 207 13.27 -14.81 -11.29
C LEU A 207 13.97 -15.66 -10.23
N LEU A 208 13.45 -16.85 -9.95
CA LEU A 208 14.07 -17.77 -8.98
C LEU A 208 15.41 -18.29 -9.50
N ASP A 209 15.46 -18.71 -10.76
CA ASP A 209 16.68 -19.19 -11.42
C ASP A 209 17.76 -18.10 -11.41
N GLY A 210 17.40 -16.86 -11.76
CA GLY A 210 18.34 -15.74 -11.71
C GLY A 210 18.89 -15.44 -10.31
N ILE A 211 18.05 -15.56 -9.27
CA ILE A 211 18.50 -15.44 -7.88
C ILE A 211 19.44 -16.59 -7.52
N GLN A 212 19.08 -17.83 -7.85
CA GLN A 212 19.88 -19.02 -7.56
C GLN A 212 21.24 -18.99 -8.27
N ASP A 213 21.29 -18.51 -9.51
CA ASP A 213 22.55 -18.31 -10.24
C ASP A 213 23.43 -17.26 -9.58
N GLY A 214 22.82 -16.17 -9.07
CA GLY A 214 23.53 -15.19 -8.27
C GLY A 214 24.14 -15.78 -6.99
N VAL A 215 23.39 -16.65 -6.29
CA VAL A 215 23.86 -17.38 -5.10
C VAL A 215 25.04 -18.30 -5.44
N ARG A 216 24.93 -19.10 -6.51
CA ARG A 216 26.02 -19.99 -6.95
C ARG A 216 27.29 -19.23 -7.31
N ARG A 217 27.16 -18.05 -7.93
CA ARG A 217 28.30 -17.18 -8.22
C ARG A 217 28.97 -16.66 -6.95
N LEU A 218 28.20 -16.27 -5.93
CA LEU A 218 28.76 -15.89 -4.63
C LEU A 218 29.56 -17.03 -4.00
N ALA A 219 29.05 -18.25 -4.05
CA ALA A 219 29.75 -19.44 -3.54
C ALA A 219 31.03 -19.72 -4.33
N THR A 220 30.97 -19.66 -5.66
CA THR A 220 32.11 -19.87 -6.57
C THR A 220 33.23 -18.84 -6.32
N HIS A 221 32.87 -17.60 -6.00
CA HIS A 221 33.82 -16.54 -5.62
C HIS A 221 34.29 -16.61 -4.16
N GLY A 222 33.89 -17.64 -3.40
CA GLY A 222 34.25 -17.82 -2.00
C GLY A 222 33.68 -16.73 -1.07
N ARG A 223 32.61 -16.04 -1.49
CA ARG A 223 31.95 -14.99 -0.69
C ARG A 223 31.05 -15.55 0.41
N ILE A 224 30.57 -16.77 0.22
CA ILE A 224 29.68 -17.48 1.14
C ILE A 224 30.15 -18.93 1.28
N SER A 225 29.86 -19.54 2.42
CA SER A 225 30.13 -20.95 2.69
C SER A 225 29.17 -21.88 1.93
N ALA A 226 29.55 -23.16 1.78
CA ALA A 226 28.68 -24.19 1.19
C ALA A 226 27.39 -24.43 1.98
N GLU A 227 27.39 -24.14 3.28
CA GLU A 227 26.19 -24.22 4.12
C GLU A 227 25.25 -23.05 3.83
N GLU A 228 25.79 -21.83 3.71
CA GLU A 228 25.01 -20.65 3.33
C GLU A 228 24.44 -20.78 1.92
N GLU A 229 25.22 -21.32 0.97
CA GLU A 229 24.75 -21.61 -0.38
C GLU A 229 23.54 -22.56 -0.34
N ARG A 230 23.65 -23.70 0.35
CA ARG A 230 22.56 -24.68 0.44
C ARG A 230 21.30 -24.08 1.05
N ARG A 231 21.45 -23.24 2.08
CA ARG A 231 20.35 -22.54 2.74
C ARG A 231 19.72 -21.47 1.86
N ALA A 232 20.52 -20.72 1.12
CA ALA A 232 20.03 -19.71 0.19
C ALA A 232 19.29 -20.34 -1.00
N LEU A 233 19.79 -21.46 -1.53
CA LEU A 233 19.16 -22.18 -2.64
C LEU A 233 17.83 -22.86 -2.27
N SER A 234 17.59 -23.15 -0.98
CA SER A 234 16.31 -23.69 -0.51
C SER A 234 15.25 -22.61 -0.23
N ALA A 235 15.64 -21.33 -0.25
CA ALA A 235 14.72 -20.24 0.01
C ALA A 235 13.73 -20.06 -1.17
N PRO A 236 12.41 -20.00 -0.90
CA PRO A 236 11.44 -19.71 -1.94
C PRO A 236 11.56 -18.25 -2.41
N LEU A 237 11.09 -17.98 -3.63
CA LEU A 237 11.09 -16.62 -4.19
C LEU A 237 10.40 -15.62 -3.24
N GLY A 238 11.08 -14.51 -2.93
CA GLY A 238 10.59 -13.48 -2.02
C GLY A 238 10.91 -13.72 -0.53
N PHE A 239 11.63 -14.80 -0.20
CA PHE A 239 12.03 -15.15 1.16
C PHE A 239 13.54 -15.32 1.33
N LEU A 240 14.37 -14.99 0.34
CA LEU A 240 15.82 -15.18 0.42
C LEU A 240 16.41 -14.41 1.60
N ALA A 241 16.14 -13.11 1.67
CA ALA A 241 16.72 -12.26 2.71
C ALA A 241 16.14 -12.57 4.08
N LEU A 242 14.86 -12.90 4.17
CA LEU A 242 14.24 -13.35 5.42
C LEU A 242 14.84 -14.67 5.94
N THR A 243 15.33 -15.53 5.03
CA THR A 243 15.98 -16.80 5.36
C THR A 243 17.44 -16.60 5.78
N MET A 244 18.17 -15.74 5.06
CA MET A 244 19.62 -15.57 5.24
C MET A 244 20.01 -14.48 6.23
N ALA A 245 19.15 -13.49 6.45
CA ALA A 245 19.38 -12.35 7.33
C ALA A 245 18.18 -12.11 8.28
N PRO A 246 17.75 -13.13 9.07
CA PRO A 246 16.59 -12.98 9.94
C PRO A 246 16.83 -11.97 11.07
N GLY A 247 18.08 -11.65 11.42
CA GLY A 247 18.42 -10.66 12.46
C GLY A 247 18.37 -9.21 11.99
N VAL A 248 18.53 -8.97 10.69
CA VAL A 248 18.54 -7.62 10.10
C VAL A 248 17.26 -7.40 9.31
N GLN A 249 16.25 -6.80 9.95
CA GLN A 249 14.94 -6.54 9.34
C GLN A 249 14.41 -5.15 9.69
N SER A 250 13.32 -4.76 9.04
CA SER A 250 12.53 -3.58 9.40
C SER A 250 12.00 -3.69 10.83
N GLY A 251 12.23 -2.65 11.64
CA GLY A 251 11.62 -2.54 12.97
C GLY A 251 10.09 -2.39 12.94
N PHE A 252 9.49 -2.13 11.77
CA PHE A 252 8.04 -1.98 11.62
C PHE A 252 7.31 -3.32 11.38
N PHE A 253 8.00 -4.32 10.82
CA PHE A 253 7.42 -5.64 10.53
C PHE A 253 8.43 -6.74 10.89
N PRO A 254 8.61 -7.04 12.19
CA PRO A 254 9.51 -8.11 12.60
C PRO A 254 8.94 -9.47 12.15
N TYR A 255 9.78 -10.29 11.52
CA TYR A 255 9.48 -11.67 11.19
C TYR A 255 10.38 -12.61 12.01
N THR A 256 9.74 -13.51 12.75
CA THR A 256 10.40 -14.65 13.39
C THR A 256 10.06 -15.90 12.58
N PRO A 257 11.04 -16.63 12.04
CA PRO A 257 10.80 -17.92 11.40
C PRO A 257 10.05 -18.86 12.36
N ALA A 258 9.10 -19.63 11.84
CA ALA A 258 8.54 -20.73 12.62
C ALA A 258 9.65 -21.76 12.88
N ALA A 259 9.82 -22.14 14.15
CA ALA A 259 10.80 -23.15 14.58
C ALA A 259 10.49 -24.53 14.00
#